data_AF-A0A165PET1-F1
#
_entry.id   AF-A0A165PET1-F1
#
_cell.length_a   1.000
_cell.length_b   1.000
_cell.length_c   1.000
_cell.angle_alpha   90.00
_cell.angle_beta   90.00
_cell.angle_gamma   90.00
#
_symmetry.space_group_name_H-M   'P 1'
#
loop_
_entity.id
_entity.type
_entity.pdbx_description
1 polymer ?
#
loop_
_entity_poly.entity_id
_entity_poly.type
_entity_poly.pdbx_seq_one_letter_code
_entity_poly.pdbx_strand_id
1 'polypeptide(L)'
;MLRASLARSLRAPATARLVHNTAARLRPSVSPFTEPTSPNPAIALHGETTKALHSYGAYLMQCLPKFIQQFSVWKDELTIYVAPSAVVQTLTFLRDHSQCQFKSVVDISGADYPTRDKRFEVVYHLVSIRYATRIRVKTYADEVDPVPSATSVFNGANWYEREIWDLYGVYFSDHPDLRRILTDYGFEGHPLRKDFPLTGYTEVRYDEERKRVVYEPLQLTQAFRNFEAASPWEGVGPGVSAQKPDDFLPPKPVEEPKK
;
A
#
# COMPACT_ATOMS: atom_id res chain seq x y z
N MET A 1 -28.41 -72.22 -74.58
CA MET A 1 -29.64 -72.63 -73.85
C MET A 1 -29.25 -73.12 -72.46
N LEU A 2 -30.07 -72.78 -71.46
CA LEU A 2 -29.99 -73.08 -70.01
C LEU A 2 -28.92 -72.30 -69.22
N ARG A 3 -29.27 -71.15 -68.62
CA ARG A 3 -30.07 -70.89 -67.39
C ARG A 3 -29.17 -70.89 -66.13
N ALA A 4 -28.75 -69.69 -65.74
CA ALA A 4 -28.23 -69.36 -64.41
C ALA A 4 -29.40 -69.15 -63.43
N SER A 5 -29.34 -69.76 -62.24
CA SER A 5 -30.30 -69.56 -61.15
C SER A 5 -29.67 -68.77 -60.01
N LEU A 6 -30.38 -67.73 -59.57
CA LEU A 6 -30.10 -66.86 -58.44
C LEU A 6 -30.07 -67.62 -57.09
N ALA A 7 -29.17 -67.20 -56.20
CA ALA A 7 -29.40 -67.24 -54.77
C ALA A 7 -29.08 -65.86 -54.18
N ARG A 8 -30.13 -65.20 -53.65
CA ARG A 8 -30.17 -63.84 -53.12
C ARG A 8 -29.90 -63.91 -51.62
N SER A 9 -28.81 -63.30 -51.15
CA SER A 9 -28.58 -63.04 -49.72
C SER A 9 -28.84 -61.57 -49.43
N LEU A 10 -29.90 -61.29 -48.69
CA LEU A 10 -30.27 -59.95 -48.24
C LEU A 10 -29.50 -59.61 -46.96
N ARG A 11 -28.58 -58.65 -47.02
CA ARG A 11 -28.03 -57.95 -45.84
C ARG A 11 -28.63 -56.56 -45.78
N ALA A 12 -29.36 -56.26 -44.70
CA ALA A 12 -29.88 -54.92 -44.41
C ALA A 12 -28.73 -53.96 -44.05
N PRO A 13 -28.77 -52.67 -44.45
CA PRO A 13 -27.81 -51.69 -43.97
C PRO A 13 -28.23 -51.18 -42.59
N ALA A 14 -27.33 -51.26 -41.62
CA ALA A 14 -27.51 -50.65 -40.31
C ALA A 14 -27.49 -49.13 -40.45
N THR A 15 -28.61 -48.47 -40.14
CA THR A 15 -28.71 -47.00 -40.04
C THR A 15 -27.99 -46.53 -38.78
N ALA A 16 -26.80 -45.96 -38.94
CA ALA A 16 -26.09 -45.28 -37.86
C ALA A 16 -26.89 -44.04 -37.43
N ARG A 17 -27.36 -44.00 -36.18
CA ARG A 17 -27.96 -42.80 -35.58
C ARG A 17 -26.87 -41.74 -35.43
N LEU A 18 -27.04 -40.61 -36.12
CA LEU A 18 -26.18 -39.44 -35.98
C LEU A 18 -26.47 -38.78 -34.61
N VAL A 19 -25.64 -39.09 -33.61
CA VAL A 19 -25.67 -38.40 -32.31
C VAL A 19 -25.29 -36.95 -32.58
N HIS A 20 -26.23 -36.04 -32.35
CA HIS A 20 -25.97 -34.60 -32.46
C HIS A 20 -24.93 -34.22 -31.43
N ASN A 21 -23.70 -34.02 -31.89
CA ASN A 21 -22.58 -33.63 -31.05
C ASN A 21 -22.83 -32.19 -30.56
N THR A 22 -23.26 -32.02 -29.32
CA THR A 22 -23.49 -30.73 -28.65
C THR A 22 -22.18 -30.00 -28.29
N ALA A 23 -21.04 -30.44 -28.82
CA ALA A 23 -19.74 -29.82 -28.58
C ALA A 23 -19.58 -28.41 -29.20
N ALA A 24 -20.53 -27.94 -30.01
CA ALA A 24 -20.41 -26.67 -30.73
C ALA A 24 -20.93 -25.42 -29.99
N ARG A 25 -21.39 -25.50 -28.73
CA ARG A 25 -21.89 -24.33 -27.99
C ARG A 25 -21.43 -24.28 -26.53
N LEU A 26 -20.12 -24.15 -26.32
CA LEU A 26 -19.56 -23.58 -25.08
C LEU A 26 -18.98 -22.17 -25.34
N ARG A 27 -19.63 -21.38 -26.20
CA ARG A 27 -19.39 -19.94 -26.20
C ARG A 27 -20.31 -19.33 -25.17
N PRO A 28 -19.81 -18.64 -24.12
CA PRO A 28 -20.67 -17.90 -23.23
C PRO A 28 -21.56 -16.97 -24.08
N SER A 29 -22.85 -16.88 -23.75
CA SER A 29 -23.78 -15.98 -24.44
C SER A 29 -23.26 -14.56 -24.24
N VAL A 30 -22.79 -13.93 -25.32
CA VAL A 30 -22.44 -12.51 -25.30
C VAL A 30 -23.73 -11.74 -25.10
N SER A 31 -23.73 -10.81 -24.15
CA SER A 31 -24.90 -9.96 -23.89
C SER A 31 -25.35 -9.26 -25.18
N PRO A 32 -26.66 -9.22 -25.48
CA PRO A 32 -27.20 -8.46 -26.61
C PRO A 32 -27.16 -6.95 -26.39
N PHE A 33 -26.76 -6.49 -25.19
CA PHE A 33 -26.57 -5.08 -24.87
C PHE A 33 -25.12 -4.66 -25.17
N THR A 34 -24.96 -3.76 -26.15
CA THR A 34 -23.69 -3.08 -26.48
C THR A 34 -23.62 -1.71 -25.83
N GLU A 35 -24.20 -1.54 -24.64
CA GLU A 35 -24.00 -0.32 -23.88
C GLU A 35 -22.54 -0.29 -23.42
N PRO A 36 -21.80 0.81 -23.65
CA PRO A 36 -20.47 0.94 -23.12
C PRO A 36 -20.58 0.85 -21.59
N THR A 37 -19.91 -0.15 -21.01
CA THR A 37 -19.72 -0.18 -19.57
C THR A 37 -19.10 1.15 -19.12
N SER A 38 -19.45 1.61 -17.91
CA SER A 38 -18.79 2.79 -17.35
C SER A 38 -17.27 2.62 -17.44
N PRO A 39 -16.53 3.67 -17.88
CA PRO A 39 -15.10 3.57 -18.03
C PRO A 39 -14.46 3.32 -16.67
N ASN A 40 -13.38 2.53 -16.64
CA ASN A 40 -12.66 2.28 -15.39
C ASN A 40 -12.17 3.63 -14.80
N PRO A 41 -12.60 4.02 -13.58
CA PRO A 41 -12.24 5.30 -12.99
C PRO A 41 -10.72 5.45 -12.83
N ALA A 42 -9.98 4.36 -12.61
CA ALA A 42 -8.52 4.40 -12.49
C ALA A 42 -7.86 4.94 -13.76
N ILE A 43 -8.38 4.60 -14.93
CA ILE A 43 -7.85 5.04 -16.22
C ILE A 43 -8.41 6.41 -16.57
N ALA A 44 -9.73 6.58 -16.43
CA ALA A 44 -10.42 7.80 -16.84
C ALA A 44 -10.01 9.04 -16.03
N LEU A 45 -9.82 8.90 -14.70
CA LEU A 45 -9.49 10.02 -13.82
C LEU A 45 -7.98 10.21 -13.64
N HIS A 46 -7.22 9.11 -13.59
CA HIS A 46 -5.82 9.16 -13.16
C HIS A 46 -4.81 8.78 -14.24
N GLY A 47 -5.23 8.42 -15.46
CA GLY A 47 -4.32 7.94 -16.51
C GLY A 47 -3.23 8.95 -16.87
N GLU A 48 -3.61 10.20 -17.12
CA GLU A 48 -2.66 11.27 -17.51
C GLU A 48 -1.81 11.74 -16.33
N THR A 49 -2.42 11.92 -15.15
CA THR A 49 -1.71 12.34 -13.93
C THR A 49 -0.68 11.29 -13.50
N THR A 50 -1.02 10.01 -13.60
CA THR A 50 -0.08 8.91 -13.34
C THR A 50 1.18 9.05 -14.21
N LYS A 51 1.03 9.33 -15.51
CA LYS A 51 2.17 9.48 -16.43
C LYS A 51 3.05 10.68 -16.05
N ALA A 52 2.43 11.82 -15.74
CA ALA A 52 3.14 13.02 -15.30
C ALA A 52 3.88 12.82 -13.97
N LEU A 53 3.32 12.03 -13.04
CA LEU A 53 3.97 11.72 -11.77
C LEU A 53 5.16 10.76 -11.94
N HIS A 54 5.12 9.85 -12.92
CA HIS A 54 6.28 9.01 -13.22
C HIS A 54 7.45 9.81 -13.77
N SER A 55 7.21 10.75 -14.70
CA SER A 55 8.25 11.63 -15.21
C SER A 55 8.79 12.57 -14.12
N TYR A 56 7.93 13.09 -13.25
CA TYR A 56 8.34 13.88 -12.10
C TYR A 56 9.15 13.08 -11.06
N GLY A 57 8.72 11.85 -10.75
CA GLY A 57 9.47 10.94 -9.87
C GLY A 57 10.86 10.62 -10.41
N ALA A 58 10.98 10.39 -11.73
CA ALA A 58 12.26 10.20 -12.39
C ALA A 58 13.17 11.43 -12.31
N TYR A 59 12.59 12.62 -12.52
CA TYR A 59 13.30 13.89 -12.38
C TYR A 59 13.87 14.08 -10.95
N LEU A 60 13.06 13.79 -9.93
CA LEU A 60 13.51 13.88 -8.53
C LEU A 60 14.66 12.90 -8.24
N MET A 61 14.55 11.66 -8.74
CA MET A 61 15.59 10.65 -8.60
C MET A 61 16.90 11.07 -9.30
N GLN A 62 16.81 11.73 -10.46
CA GLN A 62 17.99 12.29 -11.16
C GLN A 62 18.61 13.48 -10.42
N CYS A 63 17.80 14.29 -9.75
CA CYS A 63 18.29 15.43 -8.96
C CYS A 63 18.98 15.00 -7.66
N LEU A 64 18.48 13.95 -7.00
CA LEU A 64 18.98 13.45 -5.72
C LEU A 64 19.31 11.94 -5.75
N PRO A 65 20.22 11.48 -6.64
CA PRO A 65 20.50 10.04 -6.81
C PRO A 65 21.15 9.40 -5.59
N LYS A 66 21.81 10.21 -4.74
CA LYS A 66 22.45 9.77 -3.50
C LYS A 66 21.44 9.39 -2.41
N PHE A 67 20.26 10.01 -2.42
CA PHE A 67 19.32 9.98 -1.29
C PHE A 67 18.07 9.16 -1.58
N ILE A 68 17.57 9.25 -2.81
CA ILE A 68 16.37 8.56 -3.25
C ILE A 68 16.75 7.14 -3.68
N GLN A 69 16.23 6.15 -2.97
CA GLN A 69 16.47 4.73 -3.29
C GLN A 69 15.56 4.26 -4.42
N GLN A 70 14.28 4.62 -4.34
CA GLN A 70 13.25 4.26 -5.30
C GLN A 70 12.05 5.21 -5.16
N PHE A 71 11.16 5.18 -6.14
CA PHE A 71 9.85 5.84 -6.05
C PHE A 71 8.75 4.89 -6.53
N SER A 72 7.55 5.08 -6.01
CA SER A 72 6.35 4.37 -6.45
C SER A 72 5.25 5.37 -6.72
N VAL A 73 4.55 5.19 -7.84
CA VAL A 73 3.37 5.96 -8.19
C VAL A 73 2.17 5.01 -8.18
N TRP A 74 1.13 5.39 -7.45
CA TRP A 74 -0.14 4.68 -7.47
C TRP A 74 -1.27 5.69 -7.64
N LYS A 75 -2.01 5.57 -8.75
CA LYS A 75 -2.99 6.58 -9.19
C LYS A 75 -2.34 7.97 -9.21
N ASP A 76 -2.84 8.89 -8.40
CA ASP A 76 -2.39 10.28 -8.27
C ASP A 76 -1.41 10.52 -7.11
N GLU A 77 -0.92 9.46 -6.46
CA GLU A 77 -0.02 9.57 -5.33
C GLU A 77 1.42 9.18 -5.71
N LEU A 78 2.34 10.16 -5.62
CA LEU A 78 3.78 9.92 -5.72
C LEU A 78 4.36 9.68 -4.32
N THR A 79 5.07 8.55 -4.19
CA THR A 79 5.78 8.18 -2.97
C THR A 79 7.25 7.94 -3.27
N ILE A 80 8.13 8.55 -2.48
CA ILE A 80 9.58 8.44 -2.60
C ILE A 80 10.13 7.75 -1.37
N TYR A 81 11.04 6.79 -1.56
CA TYR A 81 11.70 6.05 -0.49
C TYR A 81 13.11 6.57 -0.30
N VAL A 82 13.41 6.94 0.95
CA VAL A 82 14.63 7.65 1.33
C VAL A 82 15.23 6.96 2.56
N ALA A 83 16.56 6.96 2.65
CA ALA A 83 17.25 6.47 3.85
C ALA A 83 17.07 7.47 5.02
N PRO A 84 17.10 7.01 6.29
CA PRO A 84 16.94 7.89 7.46
C PRO A 84 17.94 9.05 7.50
N SER A 85 19.19 8.78 7.14
CA SER A 85 20.26 9.79 7.08
C SER A 85 20.01 10.91 6.06
N ALA A 86 19.12 10.69 5.10
CA ALA A 86 18.84 11.59 4.00
C ALA A 86 17.52 12.35 4.13
N VAL A 87 16.77 12.15 5.23
CA VAL A 87 15.48 12.80 5.51
C VAL A 87 15.59 14.32 5.39
N VAL A 88 16.45 14.94 6.20
CA VAL A 88 16.55 16.41 6.30
C VAL A 88 16.94 17.03 4.96
N GLN A 89 17.90 16.42 4.26
CA GLN A 89 18.38 16.91 2.96
C GLN A 89 17.31 16.82 1.89
N THR A 90 16.58 15.70 1.84
CA THR A 90 15.49 15.51 0.86
C THR A 90 14.31 16.44 1.15
N LEU A 91 13.90 16.58 2.41
CA LEU A 91 12.83 17.48 2.81
C LEU A 91 13.19 18.95 2.54
N THR A 92 14.43 19.35 2.79
CA THR A 92 14.92 20.71 2.47
C THR A 92 14.85 20.99 0.97
N PHE A 93 15.30 20.04 0.15
CA PHE A 93 15.21 20.16 -1.31
C PHE A 93 13.74 20.28 -1.77
N LEU A 94 12.86 19.43 -1.27
CA LEU A 94 11.43 19.46 -1.61
C LEU A 94 10.77 20.78 -1.20
N ARG A 95 11.19 21.37 -0.07
CA ARG A 95 10.70 22.66 0.41
C ARG A 95 11.20 23.83 -0.45
N ASP A 96 12.47 23.85 -0.82
CA ASP A 96 13.14 25.05 -1.34
C ASP A 96 13.32 25.07 -2.86
N HIS A 97 13.35 23.90 -3.51
CA HIS A 97 13.51 23.82 -4.96
C HIS A 97 12.33 24.46 -5.69
N SER A 98 12.64 25.23 -6.74
CA SER A 98 11.66 26.03 -7.47
C SER A 98 10.57 25.18 -8.10
N GLN A 99 10.87 23.94 -8.48
CA GLN A 99 9.92 22.99 -9.07
C GLN A 99 9.21 22.10 -8.04
N CYS A 100 9.61 22.12 -6.76
CA CYS A 100 9.04 21.25 -5.72
C CYS A 100 8.18 22.02 -4.72
N GLN A 101 8.63 23.19 -4.24
CA GLN A 101 7.90 24.12 -3.35
C GLN A 101 6.87 23.47 -2.40
N PHE A 102 7.23 22.36 -1.75
CA PHE A 102 6.39 21.67 -0.77
C PHE A 102 6.55 22.37 0.58
N LYS A 103 5.82 23.47 0.75
CA LYS A 103 5.99 24.39 1.89
C LYS A 103 5.28 23.94 3.16
N SER A 104 4.27 23.06 3.05
CA SER A 104 3.47 22.64 4.19
C SER A 104 3.56 21.14 4.41
N VAL A 105 3.80 20.75 5.67
CA VAL A 105 3.65 19.36 6.14
C VAL A 105 2.20 19.17 6.55
N VAL A 106 1.57 18.16 5.98
CA VAL A 106 0.18 17.81 6.29
C VAL A 106 0.12 16.84 7.46
N ASP A 107 1.02 15.85 7.45
CA ASP A 107 1.05 14.78 8.45
C ASP A 107 2.43 14.12 8.47
N ILE A 108 2.82 13.59 9.63
CA ILE A 108 3.92 12.65 9.76
C ILE A 108 3.39 11.47 10.57
N SER A 109 3.35 10.31 9.94
CA SER A 109 2.78 9.09 10.52
C SER A 109 3.81 7.98 10.63
N GLY A 110 3.66 7.14 11.65
CA GLY A 110 4.38 5.89 11.82
C GLY A 110 3.55 4.71 11.33
N ALA A 111 4.21 3.68 10.80
CA ALA A 111 3.61 2.38 10.55
C ALA A 111 4.53 1.28 11.06
N ASP A 112 3.96 0.27 11.71
CA ASP A 112 4.70 -0.86 12.28
C ASP A 112 4.50 -2.12 11.43
N TYR A 113 5.60 -2.62 10.87
CA TYR A 113 5.71 -3.84 10.08
C TYR A 113 6.69 -4.82 10.77
N PRO A 114 6.22 -5.66 11.71
CA PRO A 114 7.09 -6.52 12.52
C PRO A 114 7.83 -7.61 11.73
N THR A 115 7.42 -7.87 10.49
CA THR A 115 8.06 -8.85 9.61
C THR A 115 9.31 -8.32 8.89
N ARG A 116 9.59 -7.02 8.97
CA ARG A 116 10.74 -6.38 8.33
C ARG A 116 11.87 -6.19 9.34
N ASP A 117 13.12 -6.27 8.88
CA ASP A 117 14.31 -5.99 9.70
C ASP A 117 14.27 -4.59 10.33
N LYS A 118 13.83 -3.60 9.54
CA LYS A 118 13.50 -2.25 10.03
C LYS A 118 12.00 -2.18 10.23
N ARG A 119 11.61 -2.39 11.49
CA ARG A 119 10.22 -2.57 11.95
C ARG A 119 9.33 -1.37 11.61
N PHE A 120 9.83 -0.15 11.83
CA PHE A 120 9.03 1.05 11.70
C PHE A 120 9.23 1.71 10.33
N GLU A 121 8.16 2.28 9.80
CA GLU A 121 8.17 3.13 8.62
C GLU A 121 7.63 4.50 9.02
N VAL A 122 8.43 5.55 8.82
CA VAL A 122 8.04 6.94 9.08
C VAL A 122 7.70 7.59 7.75
N VAL A 123 6.48 8.12 7.66
CA VAL A 123 5.87 8.62 6.43
C VAL A 123 5.58 10.11 6.58
N TYR A 124 6.20 10.92 5.74
CA TYR A 124 5.98 12.36 5.67
C TYR A 124 5.02 12.68 4.52
N HIS A 125 3.92 13.34 4.82
CA HIS A 125 2.97 13.85 3.83
C HIS A 125 3.16 15.35 3.65
N LEU A 126 3.52 15.75 2.43
CA LEU A 126 3.77 17.16 2.10
C LEU A 126 2.80 17.65 1.04
N VAL A 127 2.49 18.95 1.08
CA VAL A 127 1.67 19.63 0.09
C VAL A 127 2.36 20.88 -0.45
N SER A 128 2.31 21.05 -1.77
CA SER A 128 2.67 22.29 -2.43
C SER A 128 1.40 23.08 -2.71
N ILE A 129 1.25 24.22 -2.05
CA ILE A 129 0.12 25.13 -2.29
C ILE A 129 0.26 25.77 -3.68
N ARG A 130 1.50 26.03 -4.13
CA ARG A 130 1.73 26.67 -5.43
C ARG A 130 1.33 25.78 -6.61
N TYR A 131 1.63 24.50 -6.53
CA TYR A 131 1.34 23.54 -7.59
C TYR A 131 0.07 22.72 -7.33
N ALA A 132 -0.57 22.90 -6.17
CA ALA A 132 -1.70 22.09 -5.71
C ALA A 132 -1.44 20.57 -5.77
N THR A 133 -0.19 20.16 -5.55
CA THR A 133 0.25 18.76 -5.59
C THR A 133 0.63 18.25 -4.20
N ARG A 134 0.58 16.92 -4.04
CA ARG A 134 0.98 16.22 -2.82
C ARG A 134 2.10 15.24 -3.12
N ILE A 135 2.96 15.01 -2.14
CA ILE A 135 4.02 14.01 -2.22
C ILE A 135 4.18 13.31 -0.87
N ARG A 136 4.53 12.02 -0.92
CA ARG A 136 4.82 11.22 0.26
C ARG A 136 6.29 10.85 0.28
N VAL A 137 6.97 11.08 1.40
CA VAL A 137 8.34 10.64 1.62
C VAL A 137 8.33 9.58 2.70
N LYS A 138 8.88 8.40 2.40
CA LYS A 138 8.91 7.26 3.31
C LYS A 138 10.34 6.96 3.71
N THR A 139 10.52 6.75 5.00
CA THR A 139 11.78 6.29 5.59
C THR A 139 11.50 5.15 6.55
N TYR A 140 12.54 4.42 6.93
CA TYR A 140 12.43 3.26 7.81
C TYR A 140 13.23 3.49 9.08
N ALA A 141 12.77 2.98 10.20
CA ALA A 141 13.45 3.11 11.48
C ALA A 141 13.46 1.76 12.21
N ASP A 142 14.41 1.62 13.11
CA ASP A 142 14.46 0.52 14.06
C ASP A 142 13.93 0.99 15.42
N GLU A 143 13.90 0.11 16.41
CA GLU A 143 13.51 0.49 17.78
C GLU A 143 14.57 1.35 18.48
N VAL A 144 15.84 1.19 18.09
CA VAL A 144 16.99 1.85 18.73
C VAL A 144 17.60 2.92 17.83
N ASP A 145 17.56 2.72 16.51
CA ASP A 145 18.20 3.62 15.56
C ASP A 145 17.43 4.94 15.43
N PRO A 146 18.08 6.08 15.66
CA PRO A 146 17.43 7.38 15.60
C PRO A 146 17.17 7.83 14.15
N VAL A 147 16.05 8.51 13.94
CA VAL A 147 15.76 9.23 12.69
C VAL A 147 16.03 10.73 12.88
N PRO A 148 16.72 11.41 11.97
CA PRO A 148 16.89 12.86 12.05
C PRO A 148 15.56 13.62 12.07
N SER A 149 15.38 14.52 13.03
CA SER A 149 14.18 15.37 13.14
C SER A 149 14.05 16.33 11.96
N ALA A 150 12.83 16.44 11.41
CA ALA A 150 12.46 17.38 10.38
C ALA A 150 12.02 18.76 10.94
N THR A 151 12.08 18.97 12.26
CA THR A 151 11.69 20.25 12.90
C THR A 151 12.45 21.46 12.38
N SER A 152 13.73 21.29 12.02
CA SER A 152 14.56 22.33 11.40
C SER A 152 14.06 22.75 10.00
N VAL A 153 13.37 21.86 9.29
CA VAL A 153 12.82 22.12 7.96
C VAL A 153 11.39 22.64 8.06
N PHE A 154 10.60 22.01 8.92
CA PHE A 154 9.19 22.31 9.13
C PHE A 154 8.86 22.41 10.62
N ASN A 155 8.54 23.60 11.08
CA ASN A 155 8.17 23.82 12.49
C ASN A 155 6.95 22.98 12.93
N GLY A 156 6.04 22.67 11.99
CA GLY A 156 4.87 21.82 12.25
C GLY A 156 5.22 20.36 12.56
N ALA A 157 6.42 19.89 12.20
CA ALA A 157 6.84 18.51 12.44
C ALA A 157 7.01 18.18 13.94
N ASN A 158 7.19 19.19 14.81
CA ASN A 158 7.48 19.00 16.23
C ASN A 158 6.43 18.13 16.94
N TRP A 159 5.14 18.43 16.72
CA TRP A 159 4.07 17.71 17.39
C TRP A 159 3.91 16.29 16.85
N TYR A 160 4.02 16.10 15.54
CA TYR A 160 3.91 14.78 14.92
C TYR A 160 5.07 13.86 15.29
N GLU A 161 6.31 14.38 15.35
CA GLU A 161 7.47 13.56 15.75
C GLU A 161 7.36 13.14 17.22
N ARG A 162 6.81 14.00 18.09
CA ARG A 162 6.47 13.63 19.47
C ARG A 162 5.38 12.57 19.56
N GLU A 163 4.35 12.69 18.72
CA GLU A 163 3.27 11.70 18.64
C GLU A 163 3.81 10.33 18.21
N ILE A 164 4.66 10.27 17.18
CA ILE A 164 5.28 9.01 16.73
C ILE A 164 6.17 8.43 17.82
N TRP A 165 6.94 9.25 18.53
CA TRP A 165 7.74 8.77 19.66
C TRP A 165 6.85 8.20 20.78
N ASP A 166 5.72 8.83 21.10
CA ASP A 166 4.80 8.34 22.14
C ASP A 166 4.11 7.04 21.73
N LEU A 167 3.61 6.95 20.49
CA LEU A 167 2.78 5.85 20.01
C LEU A 167 3.55 4.65 19.47
N TYR A 168 4.68 4.88 18.80
CA TYR A 168 5.53 3.84 18.19
C TYR A 168 6.89 3.69 18.87
N GLY A 169 7.37 4.71 19.59
CA GLY A 169 8.70 4.66 20.22
C GLY A 169 9.86 4.90 19.26
N VAL A 170 9.60 5.49 18.09
CA VAL A 170 10.69 5.89 17.18
C VAL A 170 11.38 7.12 17.75
N TYR A 171 12.70 7.04 17.91
CA TYR A 171 13.48 8.15 18.44
C TYR A 171 13.90 9.12 17.33
N PHE A 172 13.71 10.43 17.56
CA PHE A 172 14.14 11.47 16.64
C PHE A 172 15.37 12.22 17.18
N SER A 173 16.48 12.23 16.42
CA SER A 173 17.67 13.02 16.79
C SER A 173 17.43 14.51 16.52
N ASP A 174 18.07 15.37 17.31
CA ASP A 174 18.02 16.84 17.15
C ASP A 174 16.63 17.48 17.35
N HIS A 175 15.67 16.74 17.92
CA HIS A 175 14.36 17.27 18.28
C HIS A 175 14.46 18.18 19.53
N PRO A 176 13.83 19.36 19.56
CA PRO A 176 13.98 20.32 20.67
C PRO A 176 13.34 19.88 21.99
N ASP A 177 12.21 19.19 21.97
CA ASP A 177 11.49 18.71 23.16
C ASP A 177 10.76 17.39 22.87
N LEU A 178 11.48 16.27 22.91
CA LEU A 178 10.91 14.95 22.65
C LEU A 178 10.38 14.33 23.95
N ARG A 179 9.06 14.29 24.11
CA ARG A 179 8.36 13.72 25.27
C ARG A 179 6.93 13.31 24.92
N ARG A 180 6.30 12.56 25.83
CA ARG A 180 4.92 12.04 25.71
C ARG A 180 3.94 13.20 25.47
N ILE A 181 2.87 12.92 24.75
CA ILE A 181 1.86 13.93 24.40
C ILE A 181 0.43 13.40 24.44
N LEU A 182 0.20 12.16 24.01
CA LEU A 182 -1.13 11.54 23.99
C LEU A 182 -1.33 10.58 25.17
N THR A 183 -0.28 9.88 25.59
CA THR A 183 -0.39 8.90 26.69
C THR A 183 -0.32 9.57 28.06
N ASP A 184 -0.76 8.83 29.09
CA ASP A 184 -0.66 9.28 30.48
C ASP A 184 0.81 9.49 30.90
N TYR A 185 1.04 10.36 31.89
CA TYR A 185 2.37 10.79 32.31
C TYR A 185 3.28 9.64 32.76
N GLY A 186 2.71 8.64 33.44
CA GLY A 186 3.40 7.44 33.91
C GLY A 186 3.20 6.22 33.02
N PHE A 187 2.71 6.39 31.80
CA PHE A 187 2.43 5.27 30.91
C PHE A 187 3.72 4.54 30.51
N GLU A 188 3.68 3.21 30.54
CA GLU A 188 4.80 2.34 30.14
C GLU A 188 4.44 1.62 28.84
N GLY A 189 5.30 1.74 27.83
CA GLY A 189 5.08 1.19 26.50
C GLY A 189 4.60 2.20 25.45
N HIS A 190 4.33 1.67 24.25
CA HIS A 190 4.00 2.39 23.02
C HIS A 190 2.75 1.75 22.37
N PRO A 191 1.57 2.38 22.49
CA PRO A 191 0.29 1.72 22.21
C PRO A 191 0.06 1.22 20.77
N LEU A 192 0.63 1.87 19.76
CA LEU A 192 0.36 1.51 18.35
C LEU A 192 1.31 0.45 17.79
N ARG A 193 2.23 -0.05 18.60
CA ARG A 193 3.03 -1.22 18.24
C ARG A 193 2.15 -2.48 18.19
N LYS A 194 2.39 -3.36 17.21
CA LYS A 194 1.55 -4.55 16.96
C LYS A 194 1.61 -5.63 18.04
N ASP A 195 2.62 -5.59 18.90
CA ASP A 195 2.79 -6.42 20.08
C ASP A 195 2.05 -5.88 21.32
N PHE A 196 1.60 -4.62 21.30
CA PHE A 196 0.87 -4.03 22.43
C PHE A 196 -0.60 -4.51 22.44
N PRO A 197 -1.13 -4.99 23.59
CA PRO A 197 -2.50 -5.46 23.68
C PRO A 197 -3.48 -4.29 23.59
N LEU A 198 -4.61 -4.49 22.90
CA LEU A 198 -5.64 -3.46 22.69
C LEU A 198 -6.11 -2.78 24.00
N THR A 199 -6.20 -3.55 25.07
CA THR A 199 -6.70 -3.10 26.38
C THR A 199 -5.62 -2.51 27.27
N GLY A 200 -4.35 -2.63 26.89
CA GLY A 200 -3.21 -2.29 27.74
C GLY A 200 -2.98 -3.26 28.90
N TYR A 201 -2.10 -2.87 29.82
CA TYR A 201 -1.66 -3.70 30.95
C TYR A 201 -2.25 -3.25 32.30
N THR A 202 -2.62 -1.97 32.41
CA THR A 202 -3.05 -1.35 33.67
C THR A 202 -4.42 -0.73 33.53
N GLU A 203 -5.20 -0.79 34.59
CA GLU A 203 -6.44 -0.04 34.77
C GLU A 203 -6.33 0.92 35.95
N VAL A 204 -7.30 1.81 36.05
CA VAL A 204 -7.31 2.89 37.03
C VAL A 204 -8.58 2.82 37.86
N ARG A 205 -8.45 2.78 39.19
CA ARG A 205 -9.58 2.88 40.12
C ARG A 205 -9.32 3.88 41.24
N TYR A 206 -10.39 4.40 41.84
CA TYR A 206 -10.27 5.19 43.06
C TYR A 206 -10.18 4.26 44.28
N ASP A 207 -9.22 4.49 45.15
CA ASP A 207 -9.01 3.73 46.37
C ASP A 207 -9.43 4.55 47.59
N GLU A 208 -10.46 4.11 48.30
CA GLU A 208 -11.04 4.87 49.42
C GLU A 208 -10.09 4.93 50.63
N GLU A 209 -9.35 3.85 50.90
CA GLU A 209 -8.38 3.79 52.01
C GLU A 209 -7.24 4.80 51.83
N ARG A 210 -6.72 4.90 50.60
CA ARG A 210 -5.61 5.80 50.26
C ARG A 210 -6.08 7.19 49.82
N LYS A 211 -7.38 7.39 49.63
CA LYS A 211 -8.02 8.60 49.07
C LYS A 211 -7.34 9.14 47.81
N ARG A 212 -6.91 8.23 46.92
CA ARG A 212 -6.24 8.58 45.66
C ARG A 212 -6.58 7.59 44.57
N VAL A 213 -6.31 8.00 43.34
CA VAL A 213 -6.39 7.14 42.16
C VAL A 213 -5.18 6.20 42.16
N VAL A 214 -5.40 4.90 41.96
CA VAL A 214 -4.36 3.86 41.91
C VAL A 214 -4.38 3.15 40.56
N TYR A 215 -3.19 2.77 40.09
CA TYR A 215 -2.99 1.94 38.91
C TYR A 215 -2.87 0.48 39.35
N GLU A 216 -3.66 -0.40 38.76
CA GLU A 216 -3.67 -1.84 39.05
C GLU A 216 -3.56 -2.65 37.76
N PRO A 217 -3.11 -3.91 37.81
CA PRO A 217 -3.15 -4.79 36.65
C PRO A 217 -4.59 -4.96 36.13
N LEU A 218 -4.75 -4.92 34.81
CA LEU A 218 -6.04 -4.96 34.13
C LEU A 218 -6.88 -6.20 34.51
N GLN A 219 -8.15 -5.99 34.89
CA GLN A 219 -9.13 -7.05 35.11
C GLN A 219 -10.48 -6.71 34.44
N LEU A 220 -10.73 -7.32 33.28
CA LEU A 220 -11.98 -7.12 32.54
C LEU A 220 -13.09 -8.05 33.02
N THR A 221 -14.27 -7.49 33.31
CA THR A 221 -15.49 -8.28 33.60
C THR A 221 -15.93 -9.10 32.39
N GLN A 222 -15.75 -8.57 31.19
CA GLN A 222 -15.94 -9.26 29.92
C GLN A 222 -14.67 -9.16 29.07
N ALA A 223 -14.12 -10.31 28.69
CA ALA A 223 -12.97 -10.36 27.80
C ALA A 223 -13.30 -9.81 26.40
N PHE A 224 -12.31 -9.19 25.76
CA PHE A 224 -12.39 -8.77 24.36
C PHE A 224 -12.55 -9.99 23.46
N ARG A 225 -13.51 -9.93 22.53
CA ARG A 225 -13.76 -10.98 21.53
C ARG A 225 -13.33 -10.47 20.16
N ASN A 226 -12.27 -11.06 19.62
CA ASN A 226 -11.83 -10.76 18.27
C ASN A 226 -12.65 -11.57 17.26
N PHE A 227 -13.32 -10.90 16.33
CA PHE A 227 -14.09 -11.53 15.25
C PHE A 227 -13.37 -11.33 13.92
N GLU A 228 -12.35 -12.16 13.66
CA GLU A 228 -11.69 -12.18 12.35
C GLU A 228 -12.54 -12.99 11.37
N ALA A 229 -13.46 -12.30 10.69
CA ALA A 229 -14.26 -12.84 9.60
C ALA A 229 -13.48 -12.88 8.28
N ALA A 230 -12.20 -13.30 8.32
CA ALA A 230 -11.39 -13.40 7.13
C ALA A 230 -11.92 -14.52 6.21
N SER A 231 -12.19 -14.18 4.96
CA SER A 231 -12.58 -15.16 3.95
C SER A 231 -11.43 -16.14 3.71
N PRO A 232 -11.68 -17.46 3.64
CA PRO A 232 -10.64 -18.44 3.25
C PRO A 232 -10.29 -18.33 1.76
N TRP A 233 -11.12 -17.67 0.96
CA TRP A 233 -10.89 -17.39 -0.45
C TRP A 233 -10.25 -16.03 -0.63
N GLU A 234 -9.32 -15.93 -1.58
CA GLU A 234 -8.74 -14.67 -2.04
C GLU A 234 -9.86 -13.75 -2.55
N GLY A 235 -10.10 -12.65 -1.82
CA GLY A 235 -11.22 -11.75 -2.11
C GLY A 235 -11.01 -10.86 -3.33
N VAL A 236 -9.76 -10.53 -3.67
CA VAL A 236 -9.39 -9.71 -4.82
C VAL A 236 -8.19 -10.34 -5.51
N GLY A 237 -8.26 -10.53 -6.83
CA GLY A 237 -7.14 -11.06 -7.61
C GLY A 237 -5.99 -10.06 -7.79
N PRO A 238 -5.01 -10.35 -8.66
CA PRO A 238 -3.79 -9.56 -8.83
C PRO A 238 -4.01 -8.13 -9.38
N GLY A 239 -5.25 -7.79 -9.74
CA GLY A 239 -5.62 -6.52 -10.32
C GLY A 239 -5.03 -6.31 -11.72
N VAL A 240 -5.18 -5.09 -12.22
CA VAL A 240 -4.55 -4.63 -13.47
C VAL A 240 -3.36 -3.79 -13.08
N SER A 241 -2.17 -4.10 -13.61
CA SER A 241 -0.98 -3.27 -13.42
C SER A 241 -1.28 -1.85 -13.92
N ALA A 242 -1.05 -0.86 -13.07
CA ALA A 242 -1.20 0.55 -13.46
C ALA A 242 -0.40 0.80 -14.75
N GLN A 243 -0.99 1.55 -15.68
CA GLN A 243 -0.33 1.90 -16.94
C GLN A 243 0.91 2.75 -16.64
N LYS A 244 2.07 2.10 -16.53
CA LYS A 244 3.35 2.78 -16.58
C LYS A 244 3.51 3.36 -17.99
N PRO A 245 4.07 4.57 -18.14
CA PRO A 245 4.44 5.03 -19.47
C PRO A 245 5.42 4.03 -20.10
N ASP A 246 5.31 3.80 -21.41
CA ASP A 246 6.12 2.79 -22.11
C ASP A 246 7.63 3.01 -21.91
N ASP A 247 8.04 4.28 -21.73
CA ASP A 247 9.42 4.69 -21.43
C ASP A 247 9.99 4.10 -20.12
N PHE A 248 9.13 3.73 -19.17
CA PHE A 248 9.54 3.19 -17.86
C PHE A 248 9.57 1.66 -17.81
N LEU A 249 9.07 0.99 -18.86
CA LEU A 249 9.17 -0.46 -18.96
C LEU A 249 10.54 -0.81 -19.54
N PRO A 250 11.24 -1.81 -18.99
CA PRO A 250 12.47 -2.28 -19.62
C PRO A 250 12.15 -2.74 -21.06
N PRO A 251 12.99 -2.41 -22.04
CA PRO A 251 12.75 -2.80 -23.42
C PRO A 251 12.67 -4.32 -23.49
N LYS A 252 11.61 -4.83 -24.13
CA LYS A 252 11.48 -6.27 -24.34
C LYS A 252 12.63 -6.73 -25.24
N PRO A 253 13.31 -7.85 -24.90
CA PRO A 253 14.34 -8.38 -25.77
C PRO A 253 13.73 -8.68 -27.15
N VAL A 254 14.47 -8.33 -28.21
CA VAL A 254 14.05 -8.64 -29.58
C VAL A 254 14.04 -10.16 -29.72
N GLU A 255 12.87 -10.74 -29.97
CA GLU A 255 12.77 -12.17 -30.24
C GLU A 255 13.48 -12.46 -31.57
N GLU A 256 14.61 -13.17 -31.53
CA GLU A 256 15.25 -13.65 -32.74
C GLU A 256 14.29 -14.62 -33.47
N PRO A 257 14.17 -14.53 -34.80
CA PRO A 257 13.29 -15.43 -35.54
C PRO A 257 13.74 -16.87 -35.29
N LYS A 258 12.83 -17.68 -34.74
CA LYS A 258 13.05 -19.12 -34.57
C LYS A 258 13.35 -19.72 -35.94
N LYS A 259 14.57 -20.24 -36.11
CA LYS A 259 15.03 -20.96 -37.31
C LYS A 259 14.22 -22.24 -37.53
#